data_AF-A0A9P7JFR4-F1
#
_entry.id   AF-A0A9P7JFR4-F1
#
_cell.length_a   1.000
_cell.length_b   1.000
_cell.length_c   1.000
_cell.angle_alpha   90.00
_cell.angle_beta   90.00
_cell.angle_gamma   90.00
#
_symmetry.space_group_name_H-M   'P 1'
#
loop_
_entity.id
_entity.type
_entity.pdbx_description
1 polymer ?
#
loop_
_entity_poly.entity_id
_entity_poly.type
_entity_poly.pdbx_seq_one_letter_code
_entity_poly.pdbx_strand_id
1 'polypeptide(L)'
;MFSMAGEGGSSLWNNTAFSGSYTPSPGPTLTNMTSPDADSFSPPPLKVPQPQFSLFQQGAYMHENQALREHCGILEAQVTKLSIERDTIQAMFHQLASSVCLDEAVESLSSKGTHLSLSAPSTSNAKRPTRETHPKVKFWTQDAFLDWAERASAQGLHRGKIPYLEGENGEQVPEATVKAIRKTLRGGWSELVNRQLAPKSWGKLASTGNQFIHSLMERSYPLFTLAHDGWKLDYLCKSSYSAWRRNHLDDNGN
;
A
#
# COMPACT_ATOMS: atom_id res chain seq x y z
N MET A 1 -33.13 30.04 -36.29
CA MET A 1 -32.02 29.89 -37.25
C MET A 1 -30.78 30.46 -36.56
N PHE A 2 -29.86 29.70 -35.99
CA PHE A 2 -29.08 28.60 -36.55
C PHE A 2 -28.94 27.43 -35.57
N SER A 3 -28.78 26.25 -36.18
CA SER A 3 -28.61 24.93 -35.59
C SER A 3 -27.14 24.52 -35.67
N MET A 4 -26.60 23.84 -34.65
CA MET A 4 -25.47 22.88 -34.68
C MET A 4 -25.60 22.04 -33.39
N ALA A 5 -25.93 20.74 -33.39
CA ALA A 5 -25.14 19.55 -33.80
C ALA A 5 -23.71 19.61 -33.22
N GLY A 6 -23.17 18.70 -32.42
CA GLY A 6 -23.49 17.30 -32.10
C GLY A 6 -22.18 16.52 -32.23
N GLU A 7 -21.69 15.87 -31.16
CA GLU A 7 -20.69 14.79 -31.12
C GLU A 7 -20.39 14.50 -29.64
N GLY A 8 -20.48 13.30 -29.07
CA GLY A 8 -20.42 11.96 -29.65
C GLY A 8 -19.07 11.32 -29.33
N GLY A 9 -18.80 11.00 -28.05
CA GLY A 9 -17.50 10.46 -27.63
C GLY A 9 -17.63 9.41 -26.52
N SER A 10 -18.14 8.23 -26.88
CA SER A 10 -18.14 7.04 -26.03
C SER A 10 -16.76 6.37 -26.07
N SER A 11 -16.00 6.45 -24.99
CA SER A 11 -14.74 5.71 -24.83
C SER A 11 -15.03 4.33 -24.24
N LEU A 12 -14.92 3.30 -25.08
CA LEU A 12 -14.94 1.88 -24.72
C LEU A 12 -13.68 1.52 -23.93
N TRP A 13 -13.86 0.93 -22.74
CA TRP A 13 -12.76 0.32 -21.98
C TRP A 13 -12.58 -1.12 -22.43
N ASN A 14 -11.55 -1.39 -23.25
CA ASN A 14 -11.11 -2.74 -23.56
C ASN A 14 -10.04 -3.18 -22.54
N ASN A 15 -10.41 -4.12 -21.67
CA ASN A 15 -9.48 -4.86 -20.82
C ASN A 15 -8.87 -6.01 -21.63
N THR A 16 -7.55 -5.99 -21.85
CA THR A 16 -6.82 -7.14 -22.38
C THR A 16 -6.19 -7.89 -21.20
N ALA A 17 -6.72 -9.08 -20.90
CA ALA A 17 -6.18 -9.97 -19.89
C ALA A 17 -4.95 -10.70 -20.45
N PHE A 18 -3.80 -10.53 -19.81
CA PHE A 18 -2.57 -11.27 -20.10
C PHE A 18 -2.42 -12.37 -19.02
N SER A 19 -2.97 -13.55 -19.30
CA SER A 19 -2.78 -14.73 -18.45
C SER A 19 -1.47 -15.43 -18.83
N GLY A 20 -0.39 -15.12 -18.12
CA GLY A 20 0.85 -15.89 -18.13
C GLY A 20 0.87 -16.88 -16.98
N SER A 21 0.57 -18.15 -17.24
CA SER A 21 0.74 -19.26 -16.30
C SER A 21 2.21 -19.63 -16.19
N TYR A 22 2.85 -19.31 -15.06
CA TYR A 22 4.17 -19.82 -14.71
C TYR A 22 4.03 -21.19 -14.03
N THR A 23 4.63 -22.22 -14.64
CA THR A 23 4.82 -23.54 -14.03
C THR A 23 6.14 -23.56 -13.25
N PRO A 24 6.16 -23.94 -11.96
CA PRO A 24 7.41 -24.16 -11.23
C PRO A 24 8.01 -25.53 -11.58
N SER A 25 9.32 -25.54 -11.81
CA SER A 25 10.14 -26.74 -12.02
C SER A 25 10.37 -27.48 -10.70
N PRO A 26 10.30 -28.83 -10.65
CA PRO A 26 10.50 -29.57 -9.41
C PRO A 26 11.99 -29.71 -9.07
N GLY A 27 12.36 -29.33 -7.84
CA GLY A 27 13.67 -29.58 -7.26
C GLY A 27 13.87 -31.07 -6.88
N PRO A 28 15.12 -31.56 -6.80
CA PRO A 28 15.38 -32.95 -6.50
C PRO A 28 15.17 -33.26 -5.01
N THR A 29 14.39 -34.30 -4.76
CA THR A 29 14.13 -34.89 -3.44
C THR A 29 15.35 -35.65 -2.93
N LEU A 30 15.89 -35.26 -1.77
CA LEU A 30 16.83 -36.07 -0.99
C LEU A 30 16.05 -37.08 -0.15
N THR A 31 16.13 -38.36 -0.50
CA THR A 31 15.72 -39.47 0.34
C THR A 31 16.96 -40.12 0.93
N ASN A 32 17.06 -40.06 2.26
CA ASN A 32 18.08 -40.71 3.05
C ASN A 32 17.51 -42.07 3.47
N MET A 33 18.10 -43.19 3.05
CA MET A 33 17.87 -44.50 3.67
C MET A 33 19.14 -45.34 3.75
N THR A 34 19.20 -46.04 4.87
CA THR A 34 20.34 -46.61 5.59
C THR A 34 20.82 -47.94 5.00
N SER A 35 22.13 -48.18 5.18
CA SER A 35 22.93 -49.43 5.10
C SER A 35 22.23 -50.71 5.64
N PRO A 36 22.65 -51.95 5.27
CA PRO A 36 24.01 -52.45 5.56
C PRO A 36 24.69 -53.40 4.53
N ASP A 37 26.03 -53.38 4.61
CA ASP A 37 27.04 -54.42 4.41
C ASP A 37 26.85 -55.55 3.37
N ALA A 38 27.71 -55.57 2.34
CA ALA A 38 28.85 -56.50 2.24
C ALA A 38 29.50 -56.47 0.83
N ASP A 39 30.82 -56.59 0.83
CA ASP A 39 31.70 -57.06 -0.25
C ASP A 39 31.98 -56.18 -1.48
N SER A 40 33.18 -55.58 -1.43
CA SER A 40 34.27 -55.77 -2.38
C SER A 40 33.95 -55.52 -3.86
N PHE A 41 34.22 -54.29 -4.32
CA PHE A 41 34.93 -53.95 -5.57
C PHE A 41 35.02 -52.41 -5.63
N SER A 42 36.13 -51.82 -5.17
CA SER A 42 36.38 -50.37 -5.33
C SER A 42 36.56 -50.04 -6.82
N PRO A 43 35.71 -49.21 -7.43
CA PRO A 43 36.06 -48.60 -8.71
C PRO A 43 37.14 -47.53 -8.48
N PRO A 44 38.08 -47.34 -9.42
CA PRO A 44 39.08 -46.29 -9.30
C PRO A 44 38.37 -44.92 -9.23
N PRO A 45 38.89 -43.96 -8.45
CA PRO A 45 38.26 -42.64 -8.33
C PRO A 45 38.21 -42.00 -9.72
N LEU A 46 37.00 -41.80 -10.24
CA LEU A 46 36.76 -40.97 -11.41
C LEU A 46 37.26 -39.56 -11.07
N LYS A 47 38.44 -39.22 -11.59
CA LYS A 47 38.97 -37.85 -11.64
C LYS A 47 37.97 -37.02 -12.45
N VAL A 48 37.04 -36.37 -11.75
CA VAL A 48 36.28 -35.26 -12.32
C VAL A 48 37.32 -34.23 -12.76
N PRO A 49 37.35 -33.79 -14.03
CA PRO A 49 38.28 -32.76 -14.47
C PRO A 49 38.00 -31.50 -13.67
N GLN A 50 38.91 -31.17 -12.75
CA GLN A 50 38.87 -29.90 -12.05
C GLN A 50 39.05 -28.83 -13.14
N PRO A 51 38.08 -27.91 -13.34
CA PRO A 51 38.21 -26.86 -14.34
C PRO A 51 39.47 -26.07 -14.01
N GLN A 52 40.50 -26.20 -14.85
CA GLN A 52 41.71 -25.40 -14.72
C GLN A 52 41.34 -23.99 -15.16
N PHE A 53 40.94 -23.18 -14.20
CA PHE A 53 40.84 -21.74 -14.38
C PHE A 53 42.21 -21.23 -14.80
N SER A 54 42.24 -20.47 -15.90
CA SER A 54 43.47 -19.81 -16.32
C SER A 54 43.99 -18.93 -15.17
N LEU A 55 45.32 -18.79 -15.03
CA LEU A 55 45.94 -17.93 -14.02
C LEU A 55 45.34 -16.51 -14.02
N PHE A 56 44.92 -16.04 -15.19
CA PHE A 56 44.19 -14.78 -15.38
C PHE A 56 42.80 -14.75 -14.73
N GLN A 57 42.00 -15.82 -14.89
CA GLN A 57 40.70 -15.94 -14.23
C GLN A 57 40.83 -16.05 -12.71
N GLN A 58 41.86 -16.72 -12.21
CA GLN A 58 42.11 -16.82 -10.78
C GLN A 58 42.47 -15.46 -10.16
N GLY A 59 43.24 -14.63 -10.86
CA GLY A 59 43.54 -13.26 -10.45
C GLY A 59 42.30 -12.35 -10.43
N ALA A 60 41.45 -12.43 -11.46
CA ALA A 60 40.21 -11.65 -11.54
C ALA A 60 39.24 -11.99 -10.41
N TYR A 61 39.08 -13.29 -10.10
CA TYR A 61 38.22 -13.76 -9.01
C TYR A 61 38.73 -13.29 -7.63
N MET A 62 40.05 -13.30 -7.40
CA MET A 62 40.62 -12.81 -6.14
C MET A 62 40.40 -11.31 -5.94
N HIS A 63 40.52 -10.50 -7.00
CA HIS A 63 40.26 -9.06 -6.95
C HIS A 63 38.79 -8.74 -6.70
N GLU A 64 37.86 -9.46 -7.34
CA GLU A 64 36.42 -9.27 -7.14
C GLU A 64 36.00 -9.62 -5.70
N ASN A 65 36.52 -10.72 -5.15
CA ASN A 65 36.26 -11.09 -3.76
C ASN A 65 36.81 -10.08 -2.76
N GLN A 66 37.98 -9.49 -3.05
CA GLN A 66 38.56 -8.44 -2.22
C GLN A 66 37.70 -7.17 -2.24
N ALA A 67 37.29 -6.71 -3.42
CA ALA A 67 36.43 -5.54 -3.57
C ALA A 67 35.07 -5.74 -2.88
N LEU A 68 34.50 -6.94 -2.96
CA LEU A 68 33.24 -7.26 -2.28
C LEU A 68 33.39 -7.21 -0.76
N ARG A 69 34.49 -7.74 -0.21
CA ARG A 69 34.79 -7.69 1.23
C ARG A 69 34.94 -6.25 1.72
N GLU A 70 35.65 -5.41 0.97
CA GLU A 70 35.80 -3.99 1.28
C GLU A 70 34.44 -3.28 1.28
N HIS A 71 33.59 -3.55 0.29
CA HIS A 71 32.25 -2.97 0.21
C HIS A 71 31.35 -3.41 1.37
N CYS A 72 31.40 -4.69 1.76
CA CYS A 72 30.70 -5.18 2.95
C CYS A 72 31.16 -4.46 4.22
N GLY A 73 32.47 -4.26 4.40
CA GLY A 73 33.00 -3.53 5.55
C GLY A 73 32.55 -2.07 5.60
N ILE A 74 32.48 -1.39 4.45
CA ILE A 74 31.96 -0.02 4.36
C ILE A 74 30.47 0.04 4.75
N LEU A 75 29.66 -0.90 4.26
CA LEU A 75 28.23 -0.96 4.59
C LEU A 75 28.00 -1.24 6.08
N GLU A 76 28.75 -2.17 6.68
CA GLU A 76 28.68 -2.44 8.11
C GLU A 76 29.01 -1.19 8.96
N ALA A 77 30.03 -0.43 8.55
CA ALA A 77 30.37 0.84 9.18
C ALA A 77 29.25 1.91 9.04
N GLN A 78 28.57 1.96 7.89
CA GLN A 78 27.44 2.86 7.71
C GLN A 78 26.22 2.48 8.56
N VAL A 79 25.91 1.18 8.65
CA VAL A 79 24.78 0.67 9.46
C VAL A 79 25.02 0.96 10.95
N THR A 80 26.23 0.71 11.44
CA THR A 80 26.58 1.01 12.85
C THR A 80 26.49 2.51 13.14
N LYS A 81 26.98 3.37 12.24
CA LYS A 81 26.82 4.82 12.35
C LYS A 81 25.35 5.25 12.43
N LEU A 82 24.51 4.78 11.49
CA LEU A 82 23.08 5.11 11.48
C LEU A 82 22.35 4.60 12.73
N SER A 83 22.74 3.45 13.27
CA SER A 83 22.18 2.94 14.53
C SER A 83 22.49 3.87 15.70
N ILE A 84 23.74 4.35 15.81
CA ILE A 84 24.14 5.29 16.86
C ILE A 84 23.38 6.61 16.73
N GLU A 85 23.23 7.14 15.51
CA GLU A 85 22.47 8.37 15.26
C GLU A 85 20.99 8.21 15.66
N ARG A 86 20.35 7.11 15.27
CA ARG A 86 18.97 6.79 15.68
C ARG A 86 18.84 6.75 17.21
N ASP A 87 19.73 6.02 17.88
CA ASP A 87 19.67 5.85 19.33
C ASP A 87 19.87 7.18 20.06
N THR A 88 20.73 8.05 19.52
CA THR A 88 20.94 9.41 20.03
C THR A 88 19.68 10.27 19.89
N ILE A 89 19.04 10.25 18.71
CA ILE A 89 17.78 10.98 18.47
C ILE A 89 16.67 10.50 19.42
N GLN A 90 16.56 9.18 19.60
CA GLN A 90 15.57 8.60 20.49
C GLN A 90 15.81 8.99 21.95
N ALA A 91 17.07 9.00 22.41
CA ALA A 91 17.43 9.46 23.74
C ALA A 91 17.09 10.94 23.96
N MET A 92 17.40 11.81 23.00
CA MET A 92 17.04 13.24 23.07
C MET A 92 15.52 13.44 23.10
N PHE A 93 14.78 12.68 22.31
CA PHE A 93 13.31 12.74 22.31
C PHE A 93 12.73 12.33 23.66
N HIS A 94 13.22 11.24 24.27
CA HIS A 94 12.79 10.83 25.60
C HIS A 94 13.13 11.88 26.68
N GLN A 95 14.30 12.51 26.59
CA GLN A 95 14.68 13.58 27.50
C GLN A 95 13.73 14.79 27.37
N LEU A 96 13.42 15.21 26.13
CA LEU A 96 12.48 16.30 25.88
C LEU A 96 11.08 15.96 26.39
N ALA A 97 10.57 14.76 26.07
CA ALA A 97 9.26 14.30 26.55
C ALA A 97 9.17 14.30 28.08
N SER A 98 10.23 13.86 28.77
CA SER A 98 10.29 13.90 30.23
C SER A 98 10.30 15.33 30.80
N SER A 99 10.98 16.26 30.13
CA SER A 99 11.04 17.67 30.55
C SER A 99 9.71 18.41 30.37
N VAL A 100 8.94 18.04 29.34
CA VAL A 100 7.62 18.65 29.06
C VAL A 100 6.53 18.12 29.99
N CYS A 101 6.64 16.89 30.47
CA CYS A 101 5.66 16.27 31.39
C CYS A 101 5.82 16.69 32.86
N LEU A 102 6.77 17.54 33.23
CA LEU A 102 7.01 17.96 34.62
C LEU A 102 6.21 19.19 35.07
N ASP A 103 5.36 19.77 34.22
CA ASP A 103 4.58 20.99 34.53
C ASP A 103 3.07 20.84 34.26
N GLU A 104 2.52 19.62 34.34
CA GLU A 104 1.07 19.41 34.23
C GLU A 104 0.42 19.17 35.59
N ALA A 105 0.56 20.18 36.46
CA ALA A 105 -0.23 20.33 37.66
C ALA A 105 -0.75 21.77 37.81
N VAL A 106 -1.27 22.39 36.74
CA VAL A 106 -2.34 23.40 36.82
C VAL A 106 -3.16 23.36 35.53
N GLU A 107 -4.46 23.13 35.69
CA GLU A 107 -5.47 23.13 34.63
C GLU A 107 -5.55 24.47 33.86
N SER A 108 -5.98 24.32 32.60
CA SER A 108 -6.86 25.27 31.88
C SER A 108 -6.23 26.50 31.21
N LEU A 109 -6.16 26.39 29.88
CA LEU A 109 -6.37 27.39 28.81
C LEU A 109 -5.23 27.48 27.79
N SER A 110 -5.65 27.51 26.51
CA SER A 110 -4.88 27.81 25.28
C SER A 110 -4.44 26.56 24.51
N SER A 111 -5.23 25.95 23.60
CA SER A 111 -5.89 26.55 22.43
C SER A 111 -4.99 27.50 21.62
N LYS A 112 -4.00 26.91 20.92
CA LYS A 112 -3.66 27.14 19.49
C LYS A 112 -2.21 26.72 19.26
N GLY A 113 -2.01 25.60 18.57
CA GLY A 113 -0.68 25.13 18.16
C GLY A 113 -0.80 23.85 17.37
N THR A 114 -0.91 23.99 16.05
CA THR A 114 -1.06 22.90 15.09
C THR A 114 0.21 22.06 15.03
N HIS A 115 0.31 21.04 15.88
CA HIS A 115 1.24 19.93 15.66
C HIS A 115 0.42 18.65 15.65
N LEU A 116 0.10 18.16 14.45
CA LEU A 116 -0.58 16.88 14.23
C LEU A 116 0.39 15.75 14.62
N SER A 117 0.48 15.50 15.92
CA SER A 117 0.97 14.22 16.43
C SER A 117 0.07 13.13 15.87
N LEU A 118 0.63 12.22 15.06
CA LEU A 118 -0.02 10.99 14.59
C LEU A 118 -0.15 9.93 15.70
N SER A 119 -0.13 10.32 16.97
CA SER A 119 -0.74 9.54 18.03
C SER A 119 -2.24 9.56 17.77
N ALA A 120 -2.76 8.43 17.27
CA ALA A 120 -4.17 8.20 17.05
C ALA A 120 -4.97 8.81 18.22
N PRO A 121 -5.87 9.78 17.98
CA PRO A 121 -6.81 10.12 19.01
C PRO A 121 -7.61 8.85 19.22
N SER A 122 -7.47 8.26 20.40
CA SER A 122 -8.44 7.36 21.03
C SER A 122 -9.74 8.14 21.19
N THR A 123 -10.34 8.48 20.05
CA THR A 123 -11.75 8.75 19.94
C THR A 123 -12.41 7.50 20.48
N SER A 124 -13.37 7.74 21.37
CA SER A 124 -14.17 6.74 22.05
C SER A 124 -14.37 5.48 21.22
N ASN A 125 -14.39 4.35 21.91
CA ASN A 125 -14.63 3.00 21.43
C ASN A 125 -16.02 2.86 20.75
N ALA A 126 -16.31 3.72 19.77
CA ALA A 126 -17.46 3.72 18.91
C ALA A 126 -17.27 2.51 18.02
N LYS A 127 -17.91 1.42 18.45
CA LYS A 127 -17.94 0.14 17.76
C LYS A 127 -18.17 0.41 16.27
N ARG A 128 -17.21 -0.01 15.43
CA ARG A 128 -17.28 0.14 13.97
C ARG A 128 -18.66 -0.33 13.49
N PRO A 129 -19.35 0.42 12.62
CA PRO A 129 -20.62 -0.02 12.06
C PRO A 129 -20.53 -1.43 11.50
N THR A 130 -21.53 -2.25 11.80
CA THR A 130 -21.65 -3.63 11.28
C THR A 130 -22.93 -3.77 10.48
N ARG A 131 -23.04 -4.86 9.72
CA ARG A 131 -24.22 -5.15 8.90
C ARG A 131 -25.49 -5.25 9.73
N GLU A 132 -25.38 -5.73 10.95
CA GLU A 132 -26.50 -5.87 11.89
C GLU A 132 -26.99 -4.51 12.38
N THR A 133 -26.07 -3.55 12.59
CA THR A 133 -26.44 -2.20 13.04
C THR A 133 -26.97 -1.33 11.90
N HIS A 134 -26.53 -1.54 10.66
CA HIS A 134 -27.03 -0.81 9.48
C HIS A 134 -27.50 -1.79 8.38
N PRO A 135 -28.62 -2.49 8.59
CA PRO A 135 -29.10 -3.54 7.67
C PRO A 135 -29.55 -3.00 6.32
N LYS A 136 -29.80 -1.69 6.21
CA LYS A 136 -30.21 -1.04 4.95
C LYS A 136 -29.04 -0.79 4.01
N VAL A 137 -27.80 -0.75 4.51
CA VAL A 137 -26.60 -0.65 3.68
C VAL A 137 -26.43 -1.98 2.95
N LYS A 138 -26.40 -1.93 1.62
CA LYS A 138 -26.41 -3.12 0.76
C LYS A 138 -24.98 -3.60 0.50
N PHE A 139 -24.08 -2.66 0.21
CA PHE A 139 -22.76 -2.98 -0.31
C PHE A 139 -21.70 -2.97 0.79
N TRP A 140 -21.82 -3.91 1.73
CA TRP A 140 -20.84 -4.06 2.80
C TRP A 140 -19.49 -4.59 2.32
N THR A 141 -19.49 -5.50 1.35
CA THR A 141 -18.28 -6.07 0.73
C THR A 141 -18.19 -5.67 -0.74
N GLN A 142 -16.97 -5.67 -1.29
CA GLN A 142 -16.74 -5.38 -2.70
C GLN A 142 -17.41 -6.40 -3.61
N ASP A 143 -17.35 -7.69 -3.25
CA ASP A 143 -17.95 -8.76 -4.05
C ASP A 143 -19.47 -8.62 -4.14
N ALA A 144 -20.14 -8.28 -3.04
CA ALA A 144 -21.58 -8.04 -3.05
C ALA A 144 -21.99 -6.90 -4.00
N PHE A 145 -21.12 -5.88 -4.15
CA PHE A 145 -21.31 -4.82 -5.13
C PHE A 145 -21.05 -5.30 -6.56
N LEU A 146 -19.97 -6.03 -6.81
CA LEU A 146 -19.64 -6.55 -8.14
C LEU A 146 -20.72 -7.51 -8.65
N ASP A 147 -21.16 -8.45 -7.81
CA ASP A 147 -22.28 -9.36 -8.11
C ASP A 147 -23.56 -8.59 -8.44
N TRP A 148 -23.81 -7.48 -7.75
CA TRP A 148 -24.95 -6.62 -8.06
C TRP A 148 -24.77 -5.88 -9.38
N ALA A 149 -23.59 -5.33 -9.65
CA ALA A 149 -23.29 -4.56 -10.84
C ALA A 149 -23.39 -5.41 -12.13
N GLU A 150 -23.13 -6.71 -12.05
CA GLU A 150 -23.26 -7.65 -13.16
C GLU A 150 -24.71 -8.05 -13.46
N ARG A 151 -25.63 -7.94 -12.49
CA ARG A 151 -27.05 -8.28 -12.72
C ARG A 151 -27.70 -7.26 -13.65
N ALA A 152 -28.54 -7.75 -14.58
CA ALA A 152 -29.28 -6.92 -15.53
C ALA A 152 -30.12 -5.81 -14.85
N SER A 153 -30.56 -6.03 -13.61
CA SER A 153 -31.30 -5.04 -12.81
C SER A 153 -30.46 -3.81 -12.44
N ALA A 154 -29.13 -3.91 -12.36
CA ALA A 154 -28.27 -2.77 -12.11
C ALA A 154 -28.15 -1.83 -13.32
N GLN A 155 -28.33 -2.36 -14.55
CA GLN A 155 -28.16 -1.59 -15.78
C GLN A 155 -29.28 -0.56 -16.01
N GLY A 156 -30.44 -0.73 -15.37
CA GLY A 156 -31.56 0.22 -15.43
C GLY A 156 -31.63 1.21 -14.26
N LEU A 157 -30.81 1.05 -13.22
CA LEU A 157 -30.86 1.88 -12.01
C LEU A 157 -29.90 3.08 -12.13
N HIS A 158 -30.45 4.29 -12.20
CA HIS A 158 -29.67 5.53 -12.19
C HIS A 158 -29.05 5.83 -10.80
N ARG A 159 -28.09 5.02 -10.34
CA ARG A 159 -27.36 5.23 -9.07
C ARG A 159 -26.16 6.19 -9.18
N GLY A 160 -26.04 6.92 -10.29
CA GLY A 160 -25.01 7.94 -10.49
C GLY A 160 -23.60 7.37 -10.69
N LYS A 161 -22.58 8.24 -10.55
CA LYS A 161 -21.18 7.92 -10.89
C LYS A 161 -20.46 7.03 -9.88
N ILE A 162 -20.98 6.91 -8.66
CA ILE A 162 -20.38 6.11 -7.58
C ILE A 162 -21.48 5.29 -6.89
N PRO A 163 -22.03 4.27 -7.57
CA PRO A 163 -23.26 3.59 -7.16
C PRO A 163 -23.12 2.77 -5.86
N TYR A 164 -21.88 2.49 -5.44
CA TYR A 164 -21.56 1.73 -4.24
C TYR A 164 -21.48 2.57 -2.96
N LEU A 165 -21.44 3.90 -3.06
CA LEU A 165 -21.47 4.77 -1.88
C LEU A 165 -22.92 4.95 -1.43
N GLU A 166 -23.16 4.55 -0.19
CA GLU A 166 -24.46 4.57 0.46
C GLU A 166 -24.32 5.30 1.79
N GLY A 167 -25.33 6.09 2.15
CA GLY A 167 -25.43 6.63 3.50
C GLY A 167 -25.94 5.58 4.50
N GLU A 168 -26.21 6.02 5.73
CA GLU A 168 -26.52 5.13 6.86
C GLU A 168 -27.80 4.31 6.64
N ASN A 169 -28.74 4.82 5.85
CA ASN A 169 -30.00 4.14 5.53
C ASN A 169 -29.99 3.47 4.15
N GLY A 170 -28.82 3.27 3.53
CA GLY A 170 -28.72 2.67 2.19
C GLY A 170 -29.12 3.61 1.05
N GLU A 171 -29.30 4.90 1.34
CA GLU A 171 -29.63 5.94 0.39
C GLU A 171 -28.41 6.31 -0.48
N GLN A 172 -28.70 6.82 -1.68
CA GLN A 172 -27.67 7.32 -2.57
C GLN A 172 -27.05 8.60 -2.00
N VAL A 173 -25.72 8.68 -2.05
CA VAL A 173 -25.01 9.90 -1.66
C VAL A 173 -25.27 11.01 -2.69
N PRO A 174 -25.70 12.21 -2.28
CA PRO A 174 -25.94 13.33 -3.19
C PRO A 174 -24.69 13.71 -4.01
N GLU A 175 -24.87 14.11 -5.28
CA GLU A 175 -23.75 14.47 -6.17
C GLU A 175 -22.88 15.60 -5.59
N ALA A 176 -23.49 16.56 -4.87
CA ALA A 176 -22.75 17.61 -4.17
C ALA A 176 -21.78 17.04 -3.12
N THR A 177 -22.21 16.04 -2.35
CA THR A 177 -21.38 15.33 -1.38
C THR A 177 -20.30 14.51 -2.07
N VAL A 178 -20.63 13.81 -3.18
CA VAL A 178 -19.63 13.11 -4.00
C VAL A 178 -18.55 14.05 -4.52
N LYS A 179 -18.93 15.25 -4.96
CA LYS A 179 -17.98 16.29 -5.40
C LYS A 179 -17.08 16.75 -4.25
N ALA A 180 -17.64 16.92 -3.05
CA ALA A 180 -16.87 17.26 -1.84
C ALA A 180 -15.88 16.15 -1.46
N ILE A 181 -16.33 14.89 -1.43
CA ILE A 181 -15.49 13.70 -1.18
C ILE A 181 -14.28 13.69 -2.13
N ARG A 182 -14.52 13.82 -3.44
CA ARG A 182 -13.44 13.85 -4.44
C ARG A 182 -12.51 15.04 -4.28
N LYS A 183 -13.00 16.19 -3.79
CA LYS A 183 -12.16 17.37 -3.52
C LYS A 183 -11.24 17.10 -2.33
N THR A 184 -11.78 16.60 -1.23
CA THR A 184 -11.03 16.24 -0.02
C THR A 184 -10.00 15.15 -0.31
N LEU A 185 -10.40 14.11 -1.05
CA LEU A 185 -9.51 13.02 -1.43
C LEU A 185 -8.31 13.51 -2.26
N ARG A 186 -8.54 14.40 -3.23
CA ARG A 186 -7.47 15.02 -4.02
C ARG A 186 -6.53 15.86 -3.16
N GLY A 187 -7.06 16.60 -2.19
CA GLY A 187 -6.24 17.30 -1.19
C GLY A 187 -5.39 16.33 -0.36
N GLY A 188 -5.95 15.19 0.03
CA GLY A 188 -5.20 14.11 0.68
C GLY A 188 -4.07 13.56 -0.18
N TRP A 189 -4.28 13.40 -1.48
CA TRP A 189 -3.20 12.98 -2.40
C TRP A 189 -2.11 14.04 -2.56
N SER A 190 -2.47 15.32 -2.66
CA SER A 190 -1.48 16.41 -2.64
C SER A 190 -0.64 16.37 -1.35
N GLU A 191 -1.27 16.11 -0.21
CA GLU A 191 -0.56 15.99 1.06
C GLU A 191 0.37 14.77 1.10
N LEU A 192 0.00 13.64 0.49
CA LEU A 192 0.90 12.51 0.32
C LEU A 192 2.14 12.86 -0.50
N VAL A 193 1.99 13.67 -1.56
CA VAL A 193 3.11 14.13 -2.40
C VAL A 193 4.03 15.04 -1.60
N ASN A 194 3.48 16.01 -0.88
CA ASN A 194 4.24 16.91 0.00
C ASN A 194 5.07 16.15 1.04
N ARG A 195 4.56 15.01 1.51
CA ARG A 195 5.24 14.12 2.47
C ARG A 195 6.15 13.08 1.84
N GLN A 196 6.28 13.05 0.51
CA GLN A 196 7.03 12.04 -0.24
C GLN A 196 6.52 10.60 0.02
N LEU A 197 5.22 10.45 0.28
CA LEU A 197 4.54 9.17 0.53
C LEU A 197 3.65 8.74 -0.65
N ALA A 198 3.53 9.57 -1.70
CA ALA A 198 2.69 9.29 -2.86
C ALA A 198 3.27 8.12 -3.69
N PRO A 199 2.49 7.06 -3.95
CA PRO A 199 2.99 5.90 -4.66
C PRO A 199 2.88 6.09 -6.18
N LYS A 200 3.69 5.36 -6.96
CA LYS A 200 3.54 5.34 -8.43
C LYS A 200 2.17 4.81 -8.88
N SER A 201 1.58 3.91 -8.12
CA SER A 201 0.25 3.34 -8.32
C SER A 201 -0.43 3.13 -6.97
N TRP A 202 -1.75 3.30 -6.88
CA TRP A 202 -2.46 3.19 -5.60
C TRP A 202 -2.21 1.86 -4.86
N GLY A 203 -2.11 0.74 -5.59
CA GLY A 203 -1.81 -0.57 -4.99
C GLY A 203 -0.40 -0.73 -4.39
N LYS A 204 0.47 0.27 -4.54
CA LYS A 204 1.82 0.31 -3.95
C LYS A 204 1.95 1.36 -2.84
N LEU A 205 0.83 1.88 -2.34
CA LEU A 205 0.81 2.83 -1.23
C LEU A 205 1.37 2.18 0.04
N ALA A 206 2.30 2.86 0.72
CA ALA A 206 2.80 2.40 2.00
C ALA A 206 1.70 2.40 3.07
N SER A 207 1.81 1.52 4.08
CA SER A 207 0.85 1.42 5.18
C SER A 207 0.56 2.77 5.84
N THR A 208 1.58 3.58 6.07
CA THR A 208 1.46 4.92 6.67
C THR A 208 0.63 5.88 5.81
N GLY A 209 0.84 5.88 4.50
CA GLY A 209 0.04 6.65 3.55
C GLY A 209 -1.40 6.16 3.48
N ASN A 210 -1.62 4.85 3.54
CA ASN A 210 -2.95 4.26 3.56
C ASN A 210 -3.72 4.66 4.83
N GLN A 211 -3.10 4.50 6.00
CA GLN A 211 -3.68 4.92 7.28
C GLN A 211 -4.03 6.41 7.30
N PHE A 212 -3.15 7.26 6.74
CA PHE A 212 -3.40 8.69 6.62
C PHE A 212 -4.68 8.99 5.80
N ILE A 213 -4.81 8.37 4.63
CA ILE A 213 -5.97 8.60 3.74
C ILE A 213 -7.25 8.05 4.36
N HIS A 214 -7.22 6.83 4.90
CA HIS A 214 -8.38 6.25 5.60
C HIS A 214 -8.80 7.12 6.78
N SER A 215 -7.85 7.53 7.64
CA SER A 215 -8.14 8.41 8.78
C SER A 215 -8.70 9.78 8.36
N LEU A 216 -8.16 10.38 7.29
CA LEU A 216 -8.64 11.65 6.76
C LEU A 216 -10.09 11.52 6.25
N MET A 217 -10.35 10.47 5.48
CA MET A 217 -11.61 10.30 4.77
C MET A 217 -12.73 9.78 5.66
N GLU A 218 -12.47 8.81 6.53
CA GLU A 218 -13.46 8.30 7.50
C GLU A 218 -13.85 9.38 8.51
N ARG A 219 -12.90 10.21 8.97
CA ARG A 219 -13.20 11.36 9.84
C ARG A 219 -14.04 12.43 9.17
N SER A 220 -13.78 12.70 7.89
CA SER A 220 -14.52 13.74 7.14
C SER A 220 -15.86 13.24 6.61
N TYR A 221 -15.96 11.94 6.31
CA TYR A 221 -17.12 11.30 5.70
C TYR A 221 -17.32 9.91 6.32
N PRO A 222 -18.07 9.82 7.44
CA PRO A 222 -18.29 8.56 8.16
C PRO A 222 -18.88 7.42 7.31
N LEU A 223 -19.51 7.72 6.18
CA LEU A 223 -20.02 6.71 5.22
C LEU A 223 -18.94 5.72 4.72
N PHE A 224 -17.65 6.07 4.76
CA PHE A 224 -16.58 5.14 4.43
C PHE A 224 -16.37 4.06 5.49
N THR A 225 -16.84 4.28 6.72
CA THR A 225 -16.85 3.26 7.78
C THR A 225 -17.95 2.20 7.57
N LEU A 226 -18.98 2.50 6.74
CA LEU A 226 -20.07 1.60 6.35
C LEU A 226 -19.62 0.59 5.27
N ALA A 227 -18.48 -0.07 5.51
CA ALA A 227 -17.85 -1.02 4.61
C ALA A 227 -16.94 -1.98 5.39
N HIS A 228 -16.87 -3.22 4.93
CA HIS A 228 -15.88 -4.19 5.39
C HIS A 228 -14.49 -3.78 4.88
N ASP A 229 -13.50 -3.73 5.78
CA ASP A 229 -12.10 -3.36 5.48
C ASP A 229 -11.90 -2.05 4.69
N GLY A 230 -12.85 -1.11 4.76
CA GLY A 230 -12.74 0.16 4.04
C GLY A 230 -12.73 0.04 2.51
N TRP A 231 -13.21 -1.07 1.94
CA TRP A 231 -13.07 -1.37 0.50
C TRP A 231 -13.63 -0.26 -0.41
N LYS A 232 -14.69 0.45 0.02
CA LYS A 232 -15.32 1.54 -0.76
C LYS A 232 -14.33 2.66 -1.03
N LEU A 233 -13.51 3.02 -0.04
CA LEU A 233 -12.49 4.05 -0.18
C LEU A 233 -11.36 3.56 -1.07
N ASP A 234 -10.88 2.33 -0.85
CA ASP A 234 -9.82 1.75 -1.67
C ASP A 234 -10.23 1.63 -3.14
N TYR A 235 -11.46 1.22 -3.41
CA TYR A 235 -12.01 1.13 -4.75
C TYR A 235 -12.13 2.51 -5.42
N LEU A 236 -12.56 3.53 -4.66
CA LEU A 236 -12.59 4.91 -5.13
C LEU A 236 -11.19 5.40 -5.50
N CYS A 237 -10.20 5.15 -4.64
CA CYS A 237 -8.84 5.58 -4.89
C CYS A 237 -8.21 4.83 -6.07
N LYS A 238 -8.37 3.51 -6.16
CA LYS A 238 -7.87 2.69 -7.29
C LYS A 238 -8.38 3.21 -8.63
N SER A 239 -9.66 3.57 -8.71
CA SER A 239 -10.30 4.03 -9.95
C SER A 239 -9.96 5.46 -10.35
N SER A 240 -9.61 6.34 -9.40
CA SER A 240 -9.46 7.78 -9.67
C SER A 240 -8.05 8.33 -9.49
N TYR A 241 -7.17 7.64 -8.74
CA TYR A 241 -5.82 8.10 -8.45
C TYR A 241 -4.94 8.19 -9.71
N SER A 242 -4.99 7.20 -10.61
CA SER A 242 -4.17 7.18 -11.82
C SER A 242 -4.46 8.37 -12.74
N ALA A 243 -5.74 8.74 -12.90
CA ALA A 243 -6.17 9.89 -13.67
C ALA A 243 -5.73 11.21 -13.02
N TRP A 244 -5.83 11.32 -11.70
CA TRP A 244 -5.35 12.49 -10.99
C TRP A 244 -3.83 12.64 -11.10
N ARG A 245 -3.08 11.57 -10.82
CA ARG A 245 -1.61 11.54 -10.88
C ARG A 245 -1.10 12.02 -12.23
N ARG A 246 -1.65 11.50 -13.34
CA ARG A 246 -1.25 11.91 -14.70
C ARG A 246 -1.38 13.42 -14.95
N ASN A 247 -2.33 14.07 -14.28
CA ASN A 247 -2.62 15.49 -14.50
C ASN A 247 -1.90 16.41 -13.49
N HIS A 248 -1.25 15.86 -12.46
CA HIS A 248 -0.71 16.66 -11.36
C HIS A 248 0.75 16.33 -11.01
N LEU A 249 1.26 15.17 -11.41
CA LEU A 249 2.63 14.75 -11.14
C LEU A 249 3.37 14.49 -12.44
N ASP A 250 4.64 14.88 -12.47
CA ASP A 250 5.57 14.51 -13.54
C ASP A 250 6.10 13.06 -13.38
N ASP A 251 6.96 12.62 -14.29
CA ASP A 251 7.58 11.28 -14.24
C ASP A 251 8.46 11.08 -13.00
N ASN A 252 8.93 12.17 -12.40
CA ASN A 252 9.73 12.17 -11.18
C ASN A 252 8.87 12.10 -9.91
N GLY A 253 7.55 12.29 -10.02
CA GLY A 253 6.62 12.25 -8.90
C GLY A 253 6.52 13.56 -8.13
N ASN A 254 6.98 14.66 -8.73
CA ASN A 254 6.81 16.03 -8.22
C ASN A 254 5.56 16.70 -8.82
#